data_AF-A0A328WWG2-F1
#
_entry.id   AF-A0A328WWG2-F1
#
_cell.length_a   1.000
_cell.length_b   1.000
_cell.length_c   1.000
_cell.angle_alpha   90.00
_cell.angle_beta   90.00
_cell.angle_gamma   90.00
#
_symmetry.space_group_name_H-M   'P 1'
#
loop_
_entity.id
_entity.type
_entity.pdbx_description
1 polymer ?
#
loop_
_entity_poly.entity_id
_entity_poly.type
_entity_poly.pdbx_seq_one_letter_code
_entity_poly.pdbx_strand_id
1 'polypeptide(L)'
;MKKSLFILIFIFCGCKEKINRHDNKPMNHSYVEDYNDKDKIDELCKRVLLEGDTLAFRELKYIYLISEHSEEFLYFSTVMAEKYNYGSAFQTNYDILKLSNQSTQKKLAIYNLLKSYELGNKNDIERITEMFPNGIPKAVEYFDK
;
A
#
# COMPACT_ATOMS: atom_id res chain seq x y z
N MET A 1 48.69 12.53 -63.64
CA MET A 1 48.87 12.57 -62.17
C MET A 1 48.12 13.76 -61.60
N LYS A 2 46.91 13.56 -61.08
CA LYS A 2 46.17 14.57 -60.31
C LYS A 2 45.73 13.90 -59.01
N LYS A 3 46.36 14.31 -57.91
CA LYS A 3 46.08 13.81 -56.56
C LYS A 3 44.76 14.44 -56.12
N SER A 4 43.71 13.63 -55.98
CA SER A 4 42.45 14.09 -55.39
C SER A 4 42.58 13.97 -53.87
N LEU A 5 42.66 15.11 -53.19
CA LEU A 5 42.80 15.22 -51.75
C LEU A 5 41.42 15.07 -51.11
N PHE A 6 41.17 13.94 -50.45
CA PHE A 6 39.98 13.73 -49.61
C PHE A 6 40.06 14.62 -48.37
N ILE A 7 39.14 15.58 -48.23
CA ILE A 7 38.93 16.33 -46.98
C ILE A 7 37.75 15.68 -46.26
N LEU A 8 38.05 14.94 -45.19
CA LEU A 8 37.09 14.43 -44.21
C LEU A 8 36.72 15.57 -43.26
N ILE A 9 35.50 16.11 -43.37
CA ILE A 9 34.93 17.03 -42.38
C ILE A 9 34.28 16.17 -41.29
N PHE A 10 34.99 15.96 -40.18
CA PHE A 10 34.38 15.48 -38.93
C PHE A 10 33.58 16.61 -38.31
N ILE A 11 32.27 16.61 -38.57
CA ILE A 11 31.30 17.42 -37.82
C ILE A 11 31.20 16.78 -36.43
N PHE A 12 31.98 17.29 -35.48
CA PHE A 12 31.73 17.06 -34.05
C PHE A 12 30.43 17.75 -33.68
N CYS A 13 29.32 17.02 -33.80
CA CYS A 13 28.05 17.37 -33.19
C CYS A 13 28.22 17.21 -31.67
N GLY A 14 28.65 18.28 -31.01
CA GLY A 14 28.69 18.36 -29.56
C GLY A 14 27.28 18.35 -28.98
N CYS A 15 26.70 17.17 -28.80
CA CYS A 15 25.62 16.98 -27.84
C CYS A 15 26.20 17.27 -26.45
N LYS A 16 25.96 18.48 -25.93
CA LYS A 16 26.09 18.73 -24.50
C LYS A 16 25.02 17.90 -23.82
N GLU A 17 25.38 16.70 -23.34
CA GLU A 17 24.58 16.02 -22.34
C GLU A 17 24.41 16.98 -21.16
N LYS A 18 23.17 17.42 -20.94
CA LYS A 18 22.80 17.98 -19.65
C LYS A 18 22.96 16.82 -18.68
N ILE A 19 23.99 16.88 -17.84
CA ILE A 19 24.07 16.07 -16.63
C ILE A 19 22.88 16.50 -15.78
N ASN A 20 21.73 15.84 -15.97
CA ASN A 20 20.66 15.85 -14.99
C ASN A 20 21.26 15.16 -13.78
N ARG A 21 21.57 15.95 -12.75
CA ARG A 21 21.80 15.40 -11.42
C ARG A 21 20.52 14.65 -11.09
N HIS A 22 20.59 13.33 -11.08
CA HIS A 22 19.50 12.53 -10.53
C HIS A 22 19.52 12.85 -9.04
N ASP A 23 18.63 13.72 -8.60
CA ASP A 23 18.41 13.91 -7.17
C ASP A 23 17.96 12.54 -6.66
N ASN A 24 18.84 11.86 -5.93
CA ASN A 24 18.59 10.54 -5.35
C ASN A 24 17.61 10.72 -4.18
N LYS A 25 16.37 11.07 -4.50
CA LYS A 25 15.30 11.12 -3.52
C LYS A 25 14.92 9.69 -3.13
N PRO A 26 14.72 9.39 -1.83
CA PRO A 26 14.27 8.08 -1.40
C PRO A 26 12.91 7.74 -2.02
N MET A 27 12.63 6.45 -2.20
CA MET A 27 11.40 5.96 -2.86
C MET A 27 10.10 6.44 -2.17
N ASN A 28 10.16 6.78 -0.87
CA ASN A 28 9.01 7.30 -0.13
C ASN A 28 8.73 8.79 -0.36
N HIS A 29 9.62 9.54 -1.02
CA HIS A 29 9.52 11.00 -1.08
C HIS A 29 8.20 11.49 -1.69
N SER A 30 7.74 10.89 -2.79
CA SER A 30 6.47 11.23 -3.43
C SER A 30 5.27 10.96 -2.52
N TYR A 31 5.31 9.89 -1.72
CA TYR A 31 4.22 9.55 -0.81
C TYR A 31 4.22 10.43 0.44
N VAL A 32 5.39 10.91 0.88
CA VAL A 32 5.49 11.92 1.94
C VAL A 32 4.96 13.27 1.44
N GLU A 33 5.25 13.66 0.19
CA GLU A 33 4.65 14.86 -0.42
C GLU A 33 3.13 14.71 -0.51
N ASP A 34 2.63 13.57 -1.01
CA ASP A 34 1.18 13.27 -1.08
C ASP A 34 0.50 13.27 0.29
N TYR A 35 1.15 12.71 1.32
CA TYR A 35 0.64 12.71 2.69
C TYR A 35 0.47 14.12 3.26
N ASN A 36 1.35 15.04 2.86
CA ASN A 36 1.29 16.44 3.30
C ASN A 36 0.35 17.31 2.42
N ASP A 37 -0.13 16.79 1.29
CA ASP A 37 -1.14 17.44 0.46
C ASP A 37 -2.54 17.25 1.09
N LYS A 38 -2.92 18.22 1.92
CA LYS A 38 -4.20 18.17 2.66
C LYS A 38 -5.42 18.10 1.77
N ASP A 39 -5.41 18.78 0.63
CA ASP A 39 -6.57 18.81 -0.28
C ASP A 39 -6.76 17.42 -0.91
N LYS A 40 -5.67 16.79 -1.35
CA LYS A 40 -5.68 15.42 -1.86
C LYS A 40 -6.12 14.42 -0.79
N ILE A 41 -5.55 14.49 0.41
CA ILE A 41 -5.90 13.59 1.52
C ILE A 41 -7.37 13.73 1.90
N ASP A 42 -7.87 14.96 2.05
CA ASP A 42 -9.28 15.22 2.40
C ASP A 42 -10.25 14.68 1.34
N GLU A 43 -9.92 14.82 0.05
CA GLU A 43 -10.73 14.26 -1.04
C GLU A 43 -10.78 12.73 -0.98
N LEU A 44 -9.62 12.08 -0.87
CA LEU A 44 -9.51 10.63 -0.77
C LEU A 44 -10.25 10.10 0.47
N CYS A 45 -10.08 10.77 1.62
CA CYS A 45 -10.76 10.42 2.86
C CYS A 45 -12.29 10.48 2.71
N LYS A 46 -12.83 11.53 2.08
CA LYS A 46 -14.27 11.67 1.85
C LYS A 46 -14.81 10.51 1.02
N ARG A 47 -14.16 10.18 -0.10
CA ARG A 47 -14.56 9.06 -0.98
C ARG A 47 -14.52 7.72 -0.25
N VAL A 48 -13.47 7.48 0.55
CA VAL A 48 -13.38 6.26 1.37
C VAL A 48 -14.49 6.19 2.42
N LEU A 49 -14.70 7.25 3.19
CA LEU A 49 -15.61 7.24 4.33
C LEU A 49 -17.09 7.30 3.92
N LEU A 50 -17.42 8.06 2.88
CA LEU A 50 -18.80 8.32 2.47
C LEU A 50 -19.31 7.36 1.40
N GLU A 51 -18.44 6.92 0.49
CA GLU A 51 -18.84 6.18 -0.71
C GLU A 51 -18.32 4.73 -0.72
N GLY A 52 -17.34 4.42 0.13
CA GLY A 52 -16.70 3.10 0.11
C GLY A 52 -15.82 2.90 -1.13
N ASP A 53 -15.23 3.97 -1.65
CA ASP A 53 -14.44 3.92 -2.88
C ASP A 53 -13.15 3.09 -2.69
N THR A 54 -13.11 1.92 -3.33
CA THR A 54 -11.99 0.97 -3.22
C THR A 54 -10.72 1.41 -3.93
N LEU A 55 -10.81 2.29 -4.94
CA LEU A 55 -9.65 2.87 -5.62
C LEU A 55 -9.02 3.95 -4.74
N ALA A 56 -9.85 4.85 -4.20
CA ALA A 56 -9.42 5.85 -3.23
C ALA A 56 -8.81 5.18 -1.99
N PHE A 57 -9.42 4.10 -1.51
CA PHE A 57 -8.88 3.31 -0.40
C PHE A 57 -7.48 2.77 -0.70
N ARG A 58 -7.27 2.24 -1.90
CA ARG A 58 -5.97 1.68 -2.31
C ARG A 58 -4.90 2.77 -2.37
N GLU A 59 -5.22 3.91 -2.95
CA GLU A 59 -4.31 5.05 -3.03
C GLU A 59 -3.97 5.57 -1.63
N LEU A 60 -4.98 5.80 -0.80
CA LEU A 60 -4.81 6.25 0.59
C LEU A 60 -3.98 5.25 1.40
N LYS A 61 -4.20 3.94 1.20
CA LYS A 61 -3.38 2.89 1.81
C LYS A 61 -1.91 3.05 1.43
N TYR A 62 -1.59 3.23 0.14
CA TYR A 62 -0.19 3.37 -0.29
C TYR A 62 0.46 4.62 0.28
N ILE A 63 -0.26 5.75 0.27
CA ILE A 63 0.24 7.00 0.86
C ILE A 63 0.61 6.76 2.31
N TYR A 64 -0.35 6.37 3.15
CA TYR A 64 -0.12 6.21 4.59
C TYR A 64 0.92 5.14 4.94
N LEU A 65 0.92 3.99 4.26
CA LEU A 65 1.85 2.91 4.59
C LEU A 65 3.29 3.24 4.18
N ILE A 66 3.50 3.86 3.01
CA ILE A 66 4.84 4.17 2.50
C ILE A 66 5.41 5.43 3.18
N SER A 67 4.54 6.35 3.62
CA SER A 67 4.93 7.51 4.41
C SER A 67 5.08 7.22 5.91
N GLU A 68 5.05 5.95 6.34
CA GLU A 68 5.22 5.51 7.74
C GLU A 68 4.11 5.97 8.72
N HIS A 69 2.92 6.27 8.20
CA HIS A 69 1.73 6.67 8.96
C HIS A 69 0.68 5.55 9.05
N SER A 70 1.12 4.28 9.05
CA SER A 70 0.22 3.11 8.94
C SER A 70 -0.80 2.98 10.08
N GLU A 71 -0.45 3.39 11.31
CA GLU A 71 -1.37 3.36 12.45
C GLU A 71 -2.56 4.32 12.27
N GLU A 72 -2.32 5.50 11.68
CA GLU A 72 -3.36 6.48 11.38
C GLU A 72 -4.35 5.96 10.33
N PHE A 73 -3.86 5.12 9.41
CA PHE A 73 -4.68 4.50 8.38
C PHE A 73 -5.70 3.49 8.92
N LEU A 74 -5.50 2.98 10.14
CA LEU A 74 -6.35 1.95 10.74
C LEU A 74 -7.81 2.40 10.84
N TYR A 75 -8.08 3.69 11.07
CA TYR A 75 -9.44 4.22 11.11
C TYR A 75 -10.18 4.01 9.78
N PHE A 76 -9.58 4.47 8.68
CA PHE A 76 -10.18 4.35 7.34
C PHE A 76 -10.36 2.90 6.92
N SER A 77 -9.35 2.06 7.21
CA SER A 77 -9.40 0.62 6.95
C SER A 77 -10.46 -0.09 7.79
N THR A 78 -10.65 0.30 9.04
CA THR A 78 -11.74 -0.25 9.87
C THR A 78 -13.11 0.15 9.34
N VAL A 79 -13.31 1.41 8.92
CA VAL A 79 -14.58 1.82 8.30
C VAL A 79 -14.84 1.03 7.03
N MET A 80 -13.84 0.84 6.16
CA MET A 80 -13.99 0.04 4.94
C MET A 80 -14.30 -1.43 5.20
N ALA A 81 -13.66 -2.00 6.21
CA ALA A 81 -13.89 -3.37 6.62
C ALA A 81 -15.31 -3.55 7.16
N GLU A 82 -15.71 -2.75 8.16
CA GLU A 82 -16.94 -2.96 8.91
C GLU A 82 -18.19 -2.40 8.21
N LYS A 83 -18.11 -1.19 7.62
CA LYS A 83 -19.27 -0.54 6.99
C LYS A 83 -19.55 -1.07 5.58
N TYR A 84 -18.49 -1.32 4.81
CA TYR A 84 -18.62 -1.70 3.39
C TYR A 84 -18.28 -3.18 3.15
N ASN A 85 -17.95 -3.94 4.20
CA ASN A 85 -17.60 -5.37 4.11
C ASN A 85 -16.48 -5.65 3.10
N TYR A 86 -15.50 -4.75 3.00
CA TYR A 86 -14.44 -4.84 2.00
C TYR A 86 -13.29 -5.73 2.49
N GLY A 87 -13.14 -6.92 1.89
CA GLY A 87 -12.17 -7.93 2.33
C GLY A 87 -10.71 -7.46 2.36
N SER A 88 -10.28 -6.61 1.43
CA SER A 88 -8.91 -6.06 1.45
C SER A 88 -8.67 -5.08 2.61
N ALA A 89 -9.72 -4.48 3.16
CA ALA A 89 -9.60 -3.63 4.34
C ALA A 89 -9.44 -4.46 5.62
N PHE A 90 -10.16 -5.59 5.74
CA PHE A 90 -9.87 -6.58 6.79
C PHE A 90 -8.42 -7.07 6.74
N GLN A 91 -7.90 -7.40 5.55
CA GLN A 91 -6.48 -7.75 5.40
C GLN A 91 -5.55 -6.62 5.88
N THR A 92 -5.88 -5.38 5.53
CA THR A 92 -5.04 -4.22 5.89
C THR A 92 -5.04 -3.96 7.39
N ASN A 93 -6.19 -4.12 8.06
CA ASN A 93 -6.26 -4.09 9.53
C ASN A 93 -5.36 -5.16 10.16
N TYR A 94 -5.37 -6.40 9.64
CA TYR A 94 -4.46 -7.45 10.11
C TYR A 94 -2.99 -7.04 9.96
N ASP A 95 -2.61 -6.51 8.79
CA ASP A 95 -1.23 -6.12 8.51
C ASP A 95 -0.71 -5.03 9.44
N ILE A 96 -1.57 -4.08 9.82
CA ILE A 96 -1.25 -3.01 10.78
C ILE A 96 -1.20 -3.59 12.20
N LEU A 97 -2.25 -4.30 12.63
CA LEU A 97 -2.43 -4.72 14.03
C LEU A 97 -1.49 -5.86 14.46
N LYS A 98 -1.04 -6.72 13.53
CA LYS A 98 -0.17 -7.86 13.85
C LYS A 98 1.17 -7.47 14.47
N LEU A 99 1.61 -6.23 14.23
CA LEU A 99 2.87 -5.68 14.75
C LEU A 99 2.75 -5.21 16.20
N SER A 100 1.53 -5.10 16.73
CA SER A 100 1.31 -4.66 18.10
C SER A 100 1.76 -5.68 19.13
N ASN A 101 2.30 -5.20 20.25
CA ASN A 101 2.62 -6.05 21.41
C ASN A 101 1.42 -6.30 22.32
N GLN A 102 0.30 -5.59 22.13
CA GLN A 102 -0.88 -5.72 22.97
C GLN A 102 -1.69 -6.97 22.59
N SER A 103 -1.98 -7.83 23.57
CA SER A 103 -2.71 -9.09 23.36
C SER A 103 -4.08 -8.87 22.70
N THR A 104 -4.82 -7.85 23.12
CA THR A 104 -6.12 -7.48 22.54
C THR A 104 -6.00 -7.10 21.07
N GLN A 105 -4.97 -6.35 20.69
CA GLN A 105 -4.75 -5.97 19.29
C GLN A 105 -4.33 -7.17 18.44
N LYS A 106 -3.52 -8.09 18.98
CA LYS A 106 -3.20 -9.35 18.29
C LYS A 106 -4.43 -10.21 18.06
N LYS A 107 -5.33 -10.32 19.05
CA LYS A 107 -6.61 -11.02 18.89
C LYS A 107 -7.46 -10.38 17.78
N LEU A 108 -7.55 -9.06 17.78
CA LEU A 108 -8.26 -8.31 16.73
C LEU A 108 -7.62 -8.49 15.35
N ALA A 109 -6.29 -8.56 15.27
CA ALA A 109 -5.58 -8.83 14.02
C ALA A 109 -6.01 -10.20 13.44
N ILE A 110 -6.05 -11.24 14.27
CA ILE A 110 -6.42 -12.60 13.83
C ILE A 110 -7.90 -12.65 13.41
N TYR A 111 -8.79 -11.95 14.11
CA TYR A 111 -10.18 -11.79 13.66
C TYR A 111 -10.24 -11.20 12.24
N ASN A 112 -9.51 -10.11 12.00
CA ASN A 112 -9.46 -9.44 10.70
C ASN A 112 -8.87 -10.35 9.61
N LEU A 113 -7.83 -11.13 9.91
CA LEU A 113 -7.25 -12.12 9.00
C LEU A 113 -8.28 -13.18 8.58
N LEU A 114 -8.98 -13.77 9.56
CA LEU A 114 -10.03 -14.76 9.31
C LEU A 114 -11.18 -14.17 8.51
N LYS A 115 -11.58 -12.92 8.81
CA LYS A 115 -12.68 -12.26 8.10
C LYS A 115 -12.34 -11.94 6.65
N SER A 116 -11.10 -11.49 6.40
CA SER A 116 -10.53 -11.35 5.05
C SER A 116 -10.61 -12.66 4.27
N TYR A 117 -10.24 -13.78 4.90
CA TYR A 117 -10.31 -15.12 4.31
C TYR A 117 -11.74 -15.57 4.00
N GLU A 118 -12.69 -15.35 4.92
CA GLU A 118 -14.12 -15.63 4.68
C GLU A 118 -14.66 -14.90 3.45
N LEU A 119 -14.15 -13.70 3.18
CA LEU A 119 -14.52 -12.87 2.04
C LEU A 119 -13.76 -13.24 0.75
N GLY A 120 -13.02 -14.34 0.76
CA GLY A 120 -12.37 -14.91 -0.42
C GLY A 120 -10.92 -14.48 -0.64
N ASN A 121 -10.34 -13.69 0.26
CA ASN A 121 -8.92 -13.34 0.18
C ASN A 121 -8.04 -14.50 0.66
N LYS A 122 -7.25 -15.08 -0.24
CA LYS A 122 -6.40 -16.26 0.05
C LYS A 122 -4.92 -15.93 0.19
N ASN A 123 -4.54 -14.65 0.28
CA ASN A 123 -3.14 -14.22 0.31
C ASN A 123 -2.34 -14.85 1.47
N ASP A 124 -2.99 -15.17 2.59
CA ASP A 124 -2.36 -15.71 3.80
C ASP A 124 -2.84 -17.12 4.15
N ILE A 125 -3.32 -17.90 3.18
CA ILE A 125 -3.90 -19.24 3.45
C ILE A 125 -2.91 -20.19 4.15
N GLU A 126 -1.63 -20.15 3.80
CA GLU A 126 -0.59 -20.97 4.42
C GLU A 126 -0.50 -20.66 5.92
N ARG A 127 -0.36 -19.37 6.27
CA ARG A 127 -0.33 -18.90 7.66
C ARG A 127 -1.60 -19.28 8.42
N ILE A 128 -2.77 -19.09 7.82
CA ILE A 128 -4.04 -19.44 8.46
C ILE A 128 -4.09 -20.96 8.73
N THR A 129 -3.63 -21.78 7.79
CA THR A 129 -3.60 -23.23 7.95
C THR A 129 -2.62 -23.68 9.03
N GLU A 130 -1.45 -23.03 9.13
CA GLU A 130 -0.48 -23.26 10.21
C GLU A 130 -1.04 -22.89 11.59
N MET A 131 -1.79 -21.79 11.66
CA MET A 131 -2.42 -21.33 12.90
C MET A 131 -3.59 -22.23 13.33
N PHE A 132 -4.31 -22.81 12.37
CA PHE A 132 -5.53 -23.58 12.60
C PHE A 132 -5.49 -24.94 11.87
N PRO A 133 -4.57 -25.86 12.27
CA PRO A 133 -4.36 -27.12 11.57
C PRO A 133 -5.56 -28.08 11.66
N ASN A 134 -6.44 -27.90 12.65
CA ASN A 134 -7.63 -28.72 12.87
C ASN A 134 -8.91 -28.11 12.27
N GLY A 135 -8.77 -27.15 11.36
CA GLY A 135 -9.88 -26.47 10.72
C GLY A 135 -9.90 -24.99 11.03
N ILE A 136 -10.10 -24.19 9.99
CA ILE A 136 -10.14 -22.73 10.05
C ILE A 136 -11.49 -22.30 10.65
N PRO A 137 -11.52 -21.67 11.85
CA PRO A 137 -12.77 -21.22 12.45
C PRO A 137 -13.35 -20.03 11.69
N LYS A 138 -14.64 -19.74 11.89
CA LYS A 138 -15.19 -18.45 11.50
C LYS A 138 -14.57 -17.33 12.35
N ALA A 139 -14.44 -16.14 11.77
CA ALA A 139 -13.88 -14.97 12.44
C ALA A 139 -14.63 -14.66 13.75
N VAL A 140 -15.96 -14.69 13.70
CA VAL A 140 -16.81 -14.45 14.89
C VAL A 140 -16.61 -15.51 15.98
N GLU A 141 -16.53 -16.79 15.60
CA GLU A 141 -16.28 -17.91 16.53
C GLU A 141 -14.90 -17.82 17.19
N TYR A 142 -13.92 -17.23 16.51
CA TYR A 142 -12.61 -16.97 17.09
C TYR A 142 -12.64 -15.80 18.09
N PHE A 143 -13.37 -14.74 17.78
CA PHE A 143 -13.36 -13.52 18.59
C PHE A 143 -14.12 -13.66 19.92
N ASP A 144 -15.16 -14.49 19.96
CA ASP A 144 -16.00 -14.70 21.14
C ASP A 144 -15.39 -15.65 22.20
N LYS A 145 -14.25 -16.29 21.90
CA LYS A 145 -13.49 -17.14 22.83
C LYS A 145 -12.63 -16.33 23.80
#